data_AF-A0A7W6JZ02-F1
#
_entry.id   AF-A0A7W6JZ02-F1
#
_cell.length_a   1.000
_cell.length_b   1.000
_cell.length_c   1.000
_cell.angle_alpha   90.00
_cell.angle_beta   90.00
_cell.angle_gamma   90.00
#
_symmetry.space_group_name_H-M   'P 1'
#
loop_
_entity.id
_entity.type
_entity.pdbx_description
1 polymer ?
#
loop_
_entity_poly.entity_id
_entity_poly.type
_entity_poly.pdbx_seq_one_letter_code
_entity_poly.pdbx_strand_id
1 'polypeptide(L)'
;MKGLLKKIRLPKIHFSKKIVIIAAGVLVLFGASGGAALYFFADRVGGEEVAKKAVDPNGVACLDVQTEVIHKVDRFWVRKYISAEGDGPDRARTAMRVALAVQEKEKPDLVQVVVLDAKGPTKRADIRGRAIGANVLLISNPAKLPKEMPAAEFSARFIDGTAGPDGLFYGQKVDMLEEDVKALAASISTRDLCGDLTGGAAKGSEHGEAPAGGHDAPAEGGHGEAPAAGHDAPTDGGHGASTGDEHASAEAPPSH
;
A
#
# COMPACT_ATOMS: atom_id res chain seq x y z
N MET A 1 71.61 -19.65 -21.17
CA MET A 1 71.39 -20.47 -19.96
C MET A 1 69.91 -20.78 -19.85
N LYS A 2 69.58 -22.08 -19.82
CA LYS A 2 68.22 -22.62 -19.78
C LYS A 2 67.65 -22.53 -18.36
N GLY A 3 66.37 -22.15 -18.27
CA GLY A 3 65.45 -22.69 -17.27
C GLY A 3 65.24 -21.87 -16.01
N LEU A 4 64.01 -21.37 -15.83
CA LEU A 4 63.32 -21.45 -14.54
C LEU A 4 61.79 -21.25 -14.68
N LEU A 5 61.13 -22.09 -15.49
CA LEU A 5 59.68 -22.29 -15.33
C LEU A 5 59.47 -23.32 -14.22
N LYS A 6 59.25 -22.83 -13.01
CA LYS A 6 58.91 -23.64 -11.84
C LYS A 6 57.49 -24.20 -12.03
N LYS A 7 57.39 -25.40 -12.62
CA LYS A 7 56.16 -26.19 -12.69
C LYS A 7 55.63 -26.40 -11.28
N ILE A 8 54.55 -25.71 -10.91
CA ILE A 8 53.73 -26.06 -9.75
C ILE A 8 53.05 -27.40 -10.12
N ARG A 9 53.62 -28.51 -9.64
CA ARG A 9 52.94 -29.80 -9.68
C ARG A 9 51.86 -29.77 -8.60
N LEU A 10 50.60 -29.60 -8.98
CA LEU A 10 49.51 -29.97 -8.09
C LEU A 10 49.62 -31.47 -7.80
N PRO A 11 49.57 -31.90 -6.52
CA PRO A 11 49.56 -33.32 -6.20
C PRO A 11 48.32 -33.95 -6.83
N LYS A 12 48.50 -35.14 -7.42
CA LYS A 12 47.41 -35.92 -7.99
C LYS A 12 46.62 -36.52 -6.83
N ILE A 13 45.59 -35.80 -6.38
CA ILE A 13 44.72 -36.23 -5.27
C ILE A 13 43.85 -37.38 -5.79
N HIS A 14 44.19 -38.61 -5.41
CA HIS A 14 43.34 -39.76 -5.65
C HIS A 14 42.23 -39.77 -4.60
N PHE A 15 41.08 -39.18 -4.94
CA PHE A 15 39.88 -39.31 -4.12
C PHE A 15 39.46 -40.79 -4.13
N SER A 16 39.69 -41.47 -3.01
CA SER A 16 39.19 -42.82 -2.81
C SER A 16 37.68 -42.82 -2.98
N LYS A 17 37.12 -43.83 -3.67
CA LYS A 17 35.67 -43.97 -3.90
C LYS A 17 34.86 -43.81 -2.60
N LYS A 18 35.44 -44.18 -1.47
CA LYS A 18 34.85 -44.03 -0.12
C LYS A 18 34.72 -42.57 0.31
N ILE A 19 35.71 -41.72 0.01
CA ILE A 19 35.68 -40.28 0.34
C ILE A 19 34.64 -39.57 -0.53
N VAL A 20 34.51 -39.96 -1.81
CA VAL A 20 33.48 -39.41 -2.70
C VAL A 20 32.07 -39.77 -2.21
N ILE A 21 31.86 -41.01 -1.75
CA ILE A 21 30.57 -41.45 -1.22
C ILE A 21 30.24 -40.73 0.10
N ILE A 22 31.23 -40.54 0.99
CA ILE A 22 31.03 -39.80 2.24
C ILE A 22 30.74 -38.32 1.95
N ALA A 23 31.49 -37.69 1.04
CA ALA A 23 31.26 -36.30 0.65
C ALA A 23 29.88 -36.11 -0.01
N ALA A 24 29.46 -37.06 -0.86
CA ALA A 24 28.12 -37.04 -1.46
C ALA A 24 27.02 -37.26 -0.40
N GLY A 25 27.23 -38.17 0.56
CA GLY A 25 26.30 -38.39 1.67
C GLY A 25 26.15 -37.17 2.58
N VAL A 26 27.26 -36.48 2.88
CA VAL A 26 27.24 -35.20 3.62
C VAL A 26 26.56 -34.11 2.80
N LEU A 27 26.80 -34.01 1.50
CA LEU A 27 26.13 -33.03 0.65
C LEU A 27 24.62 -33.26 0.53
N VAL A 28 24.17 -34.52 0.55
CA VAL A 28 22.74 -34.89 0.55
C VAL A 28 22.10 -34.63 1.91
N LEU A 29 22.82 -34.89 3.01
CA LEU A 29 22.31 -34.67 4.37
C LEU A 29 22.29 -33.18 4.78
N PHE A 30 23.23 -32.36 4.29
CA PHE A 30 23.27 -30.91 4.54
C PHE A 30 22.64 -30.06 3.42
N GLY A 31 22.41 -30.63 2.23
CA GLY A 31 21.81 -29.93 1.09
C GLY A 31 20.29 -29.76 1.16
N ALA A 32 19.61 -30.49 2.04
CA ALA A 32 18.15 -30.42 2.18
C ALA A 32 17.66 -29.15 2.92
N SER A 33 18.53 -28.41 3.60
CA SER A 33 18.15 -27.24 4.41
C SER A 33 18.76 -25.91 3.93
N GLY A 34 19.07 -25.80 2.63
CA GLY A 34 19.74 -24.61 2.05
C GLY A 34 18.87 -23.67 1.21
N GLY A 35 17.59 -23.99 0.96
CA GLY A 35 16.79 -23.25 -0.03
C GLY A 35 16.27 -21.89 0.46
N ALA A 36 15.77 -21.81 1.68
CA ALA A 36 15.10 -20.60 2.18
C ALA A 36 16.07 -19.47 2.56
N ALA A 37 17.28 -19.80 3.03
CA ALA A 37 18.25 -18.80 3.45
C ALA A 37 18.86 -18.04 2.25
N LEU A 38 19.04 -18.67 1.09
CA LEU A 38 19.59 -18.01 -0.10
C LEU A 38 18.67 -16.90 -0.65
N TYR A 39 17.36 -17.00 -0.44
CA TYR A 39 16.41 -15.95 -0.85
C TYR A 39 16.59 -14.67 -0.01
N PHE A 40 16.90 -14.81 1.29
CA PHE A 40 17.19 -13.68 2.18
C PHE A 40 18.67 -13.25 2.19
N PHE A 41 19.60 -14.12 1.77
CA PHE A 41 21.03 -13.82 1.73
C PHE A 41 21.49 -13.20 0.41
N ALA A 42 20.78 -13.46 -0.70
CA ALA A 42 21.02 -12.80 -1.97
C ALA A 42 20.82 -11.28 -1.88
N ASP A 43 19.88 -10.82 -1.05
CA ASP A 43 19.61 -9.40 -0.80
C ASP A 43 20.72 -8.69 -0.02
N ARG A 44 21.66 -9.42 0.62
CA ARG A 44 22.71 -8.81 1.44
C ARG A 44 24.14 -8.96 0.93
N VAL A 45 24.45 -9.86 0.00
CA VAL A 45 25.85 -10.21 -0.32
C VAL A 45 26.18 -10.34 -1.83
N GLY A 46 25.23 -10.16 -2.76
CA GLY A 46 25.54 -9.99 -4.19
C GLY A 46 25.52 -8.51 -4.55
N GLY A 47 26.64 -7.80 -4.69
CA GLY A 47 27.53 -7.95 -5.84
C GLY A 47 27.06 -6.99 -6.94
N GLU A 48 27.72 -5.83 -7.01
CA GLU A 48 27.44 -4.60 -7.78
C GLU A 48 27.24 -4.75 -9.32
N GLU A 49 27.14 -5.97 -9.87
CA GLU A 49 27.18 -6.25 -11.32
C GLU A 49 25.96 -7.06 -11.84
N VAL A 50 24.93 -7.29 -11.01
CA VAL A 50 23.56 -7.68 -11.47
C VAL A 50 22.62 -6.47 -11.54
N ALA A 51 23.21 -5.26 -11.56
CA ALA A 51 22.54 -3.96 -11.49
C ALA A 51 21.87 -3.52 -12.82
N LYS A 52 21.03 -4.37 -13.39
CA LYS A 52 19.74 -3.89 -13.89
C LYS A 52 18.73 -4.40 -12.88
N LYS A 53 18.41 -3.58 -11.86
CA LYS A 53 17.26 -3.80 -10.97
C LYS A 53 16.10 -4.12 -11.92
N ALA A 54 15.75 -5.40 -12.05
CA ALA A 54 14.59 -5.78 -12.83
C ALA A 54 13.44 -5.10 -12.12
N VAL A 55 12.93 -4.03 -12.73
CA VAL A 55 11.84 -3.26 -12.15
C VAL A 55 10.70 -4.24 -12.04
N ASP A 56 10.29 -4.58 -10.82
CA ASP A 56 9.14 -5.45 -10.62
C ASP A 56 7.94 -4.74 -11.25
N PRO A 57 7.30 -5.34 -12.27
CA PRO A 57 6.16 -4.70 -12.93
C PRO A 57 5.03 -4.41 -11.94
N ASN A 58 4.96 -5.13 -10.82
CA ASN A 58 3.90 -5.07 -9.81
C ASN A 58 4.19 -4.08 -8.67
N GLY A 59 5.34 -3.39 -8.71
CA GLY A 59 5.75 -2.45 -7.68
C GLY A 59 6.46 -3.13 -6.51
N VAL A 60 6.19 -2.67 -5.29
CA VAL A 60 6.86 -3.09 -4.05
C VAL A 60 5.86 -3.69 -3.06
N ALA A 61 6.39 -4.27 -1.99
CA ALA A 61 5.60 -4.70 -0.85
C ALA A 61 4.85 -3.51 -0.22
N CYS A 62 3.65 -3.77 0.29
CA CYS A 62 2.81 -2.74 0.89
C CYS A 62 1.97 -3.28 2.04
N LEU A 63 1.54 -2.37 2.91
CA LEU A 63 0.65 -2.65 4.04
C LEU A 63 -0.62 -1.80 3.97
N ASP A 64 -1.74 -2.37 4.38
CA ASP A 64 -3.05 -1.72 4.40
C ASP A 64 -3.22 -0.82 5.63
N VAL A 65 -3.32 0.49 5.38
CA VAL A 65 -3.50 1.51 6.42
C VAL A 65 -4.95 1.66 6.78
N GLN A 66 -5.80 1.95 5.79
CA GLN A 66 -7.22 2.18 6.00
C GLN A 66 -7.97 1.97 4.68
N THR A 67 -9.20 1.48 4.75
CA THR A 67 -10.12 1.42 3.61
C THR A 67 -11.42 2.15 3.96
N GLU A 68 -11.87 3.02 3.07
CA GLU A 68 -13.15 3.72 3.15
C GLU A 68 -14.03 3.30 1.98
N VAL A 69 -15.20 2.76 2.28
CA VAL A 69 -16.23 2.49 1.27
C VAL A 69 -17.28 3.59 1.34
N ILE A 70 -17.36 4.40 0.28
CA ILE A 70 -18.23 5.56 0.20
C ILE A 70 -19.45 5.16 -0.64
N HIS A 71 -20.58 4.98 0.03
CA HIS A 71 -21.84 4.69 -0.63
C HIS A 71 -22.51 6.00 -1.09
N LYS A 72 -22.99 5.97 -2.34
CA LYS A 72 -23.90 6.96 -2.91
C LYS A 72 -25.19 6.23 -3.30
N VAL A 73 -26.19 6.99 -3.76
CA VAL A 73 -27.54 6.46 -4.04
C VAL A 73 -27.52 5.27 -5.01
N ASP A 74 -26.69 5.32 -6.05
CA ASP A 74 -26.67 4.37 -7.17
C ASP A 74 -25.27 3.82 -7.50
N ARG A 75 -24.30 4.08 -6.63
CA ARG A 75 -22.88 3.77 -6.85
C ARG A 75 -22.12 3.69 -5.53
N PHE A 76 -20.99 3.01 -5.53
CA PHE A 76 -20.09 3.03 -4.40
C PHE A 76 -18.64 3.14 -4.84
N TRP A 77 -17.86 3.83 -4.03
CA TRP A 77 -16.45 4.10 -4.28
C TRP A 77 -15.61 3.50 -3.18
N VAL A 78 -14.45 2.97 -3.54
CA VAL A 78 -13.47 2.46 -2.58
C VAL A 78 -12.29 3.41 -2.58
N ARG A 79 -11.98 3.98 -1.42
CA ARG A 79 -10.75 4.74 -1.18
C ARG A 79 -9.88 3.96 -0.22
N LYS A 80 -8.71 3.56 -0.69
CA LYS A 80 -7.75 2.77 0.06
C LYS A 80 -6.48 3.57 0.33
N TYR A 81 -6.01 3.50 1.55
CA TYR A 81 -4.76 4.08 2.01
C TYR A 81 -3.81 2.93 2.31
N ILE A 82 -2.64 2.95 1.67
CA ILE A 82 -1.61 1.93 1.82
C ILE A 82 -0.28 2.57 2.18
N SER A 83 0.59 1.82 2.85
CA SER A 83 1.98 2.18 3.09
C SER A 83 2.89 1.35 2.21
N ALA A 84 3.84 1.99 1.54
CA ALA A 84 4.82 1.30 0.70
C ALA A 84 6.13 2.08 0.62
N GLU A 85 7.27 1.39 0.73
CA GLU A 85 8.60 1.97 0.61
C GLU A 85 9.15 1.79 -0.81
N GLY A 86 9.64 2.86 -1.43
CA GLY A 86 10.15 2.82 -2.81
C GLY A 86 10.39 4.22 -3.36
N ASP A 87 10.69 4.30 -4.66
CA ASP A 87 10.66 5.58 -5.38
C ASP A 87 9.24 5.94 -5.87
N GLY A 88 9.09 7.09 -6.52
CA GLY A 88 7.80 7.54 -7.04
C GLY A 88 7.13 6.53 -7.98
N PRO A 89 7.83 6.06 -9.02
CA PRO A 89 7.32 5.02 -9.92
C PRO A 89 6.98 3.69 -9.23
N ASP A 90 7.78 3.22 -8.27
CA ASP A 90 7.51 2.00 -7.48
C ASP A 90 6.19 2.14 -6.71
N ARG A 91 5.95 3.29 -6.08
CA ARG A 91 4.67 3.58 -5.39
C ARG A 91 3.49 3.64 -6.36
N ALA A 92 3.66 4.24 -7.54
CA ALA A 92 2.60 4.31 -8.55
C ALA A 92 2.23 2.91 -9.08
N ARG A 93 3.22 2.05 -9.39
CA ARG A 93 2.99 0.63 -9.74
C ARG A 93 2.23 -0.12 -8.66
N THR A 94 2.67 0.02 -7.41
CA THR A 94 2.05 -0.63 -6.24
C THR A 94 0.60 -0.20 -6.08
N ALA A 95 0.32 1.10 -6.17
CA ALA A 95 -1.03 1.63 -6.10
C ALA A 95 -1.91 1.12 -7.25
N MET A 96 -1.37 1.04 -8.48
CA MET A 96 -2.09 0.50 -9.63
C MET A 96 -2.44 -0.98 -9.45
N ARG A 97 -1.48 -1.81 -9.00
CA ARG A 97 -1.74 -3.21 -8.67
C ARG A 97 -2.91 -3.35 -7.70
N VAL A 98 -2.86 -2.62 -6.59
CA VAL A 98 -3.91 -2.67 -5.56
C VAL A 98 -5.24 -2.14 -6.10
N ALA A 99 -5.22 -1.10 -6.93
CA ALA A 99 -6.44 -0.57 -7.54
C ALA A 99 -7.13 -1.59 -8.44
N LEU A 100 -6.36 -2.29 -9.27
CA LEU A 100 -6.85 -3.37 -10.13
C LEU A 100 -7.37 -4.55 -9.30
N ALA A 101 -6.68 -4.93 -8.22
CA ALA A 101 -7.10 -5.99 -7.31
C ALA A 101 -8.46 -5.68 -6.64
N VAL A 102 -8.63 -4.45 -6.13
CA VAL A 102 -9.89 -3.98 -5.55
C VAL A 102 -10.98 -3.95 -6.61
N GLN A 103 -10.67 -3.47 -7.82
CA GLN A 103 -11.63 -3.42 -8.91
C GLN A 103 -12.15 -4.80 -9.29
N GLU A 104 -11.26 -5.79 -9.35
CA GLU A 104 -11.63 -7.16 -9.71
C GLU A 104 -12.49 -7.83 -8.61
N LYS A 105 -12.11 -7.62 -7.35
CA LYS A 105 -12.77 -8.25 -6.19
C LYS A 105 -14.11 -7.64 -5.85
N GLU A 106 -14.18 -6.32 -5.78
CA GLU A 106 -15.34 -5.60 -5.25
C GLU A 106 -16.21 -4.97 -6.34
N LYS A 107 -15.63 -4.70 -7.53
CA LYS A 107 -16.30 -4.05 -8.65
C LYS A 107 -16.96 -2.69 -8.32
N PRO A 108 -16.29 -1.78 -7.58
CA PRO A 108 -16.81 -0.43 -7.37
C PRO A 108 -16.84 0.37 -8.68
N ASP A 109 -17.58 1.48 -8.66
CA ASP A 109 -17.63 2.41 -9.80
C ASP A 109 -16.36 3.30 -9.85
N LEU A 110 -15.65 3.43 -8.73
CA LEU A 110 -14.41 4.19 -8.59
C LEU A 110 -13.51 3.56 -7.50
N VAL A 111 -12.24 3.37 -7.82
CA VAL A 111 -11.19 3.00 -6.87
C VAL A 111 -10.15 4.11 -6.80
N GLN A 112 -9.85 4.57 -5.59
CA GLN A 112 -8.75 5.48 -5.33
C GLN A 112 -7.77 4.82 -4.37
N VAL A 113 -6.52 4.64 -4.79
CA VAL A 113 -5.45 4.12 -3.92
C VAL A 113 -4.43 5.22 -3.67
N VAL A 114 -4.24 5.55 -2.40
CA VAL A 114 -3.33 6.58 -1.90
C VAL A 114 -2.19 5.90 -1.15
N VAL A 115 -0.95 6.21 -1.54
CA VAL A 115 0.26 5.67 -0.91
C VAL A 115 0.84 6.69 0.06
N LEU A 116 1.09 6.23 1.28
CA LEU A 116 1.67 6.98 2.39
C LEU A 116 3.04 6.40 2.75
N ASP A 117 3.85 7.21 3.42
CA ASP A 117 5.04 6.70 4.10
C ASP A 117 4.63 5.95 5.37
N ALA A 118 5.44 4.97 5.81
CA ALA A 118 5.20 4.24 7.05
C ALA A 118 5.18 5.14 8.31
N LYS A 119 5.90 6.27 8.28
CA LYS A 119 5.91 7.29 9.34
C LYS A 119 4.90 8.41 9.09
N GLY A 120 4.17 8.34 7.98
CA GLY A 120 3.18 9.34 7.59
C GLY A 120 1.94 9.31 8.47
N PRO A 121 1.06 10.32 8.35
CA PRO A 121 -0.18 10.37 9.11
C PRO A 121 -1.13 9.24 8.70
N THR A 122 -1.73 8.56 9.67
CA THR A 122 -2.75 7.52 9.44
C THR A 122 -4.18 8.04 9.65
N LYS A 123 -4.34 9.19 10.31
CA LYS A 123 -5.64 9.83 10.49
C LYS A 123 -6.07 10.49 9.18
N ARG A 124 -7.25 10.12 8.69
CA ARG A 124 -7.86 10.67 7.48
C ARG A 124 -7.77 12.19 7.35
N ALA A 125 -8.01 12.92 8.44
CA ALA A 125 -7.97 14.38 8.44
C ALA A 125 -6.59 14.92 8.03
N ASP A 126 -5.52 14.20 8.36
CA ASP A 126 -4.13 14.60 8.15
C ASP A 126 -3.53 14.03 6.86
N ILE A 127 -4.21 13.07 6.21
CA ILE A 127 -3.81 12.50 4.91
C ILE A 127 -4.15 13.48 3.78
N ARG A 128 -3.26 14.44 3.56
CA ARG A 128 -3.37 15.45 2.51
C ARG A 128 -2.02 16.04 2.13
N GLY A 129 -1.95 16.65 0.95
CA GLY A 129 -0.76 17.37 0.49
C GLY A 129 0.47 16.46 0.49
N ARG A 130 1.50 16.83 1.26
CA ARG A 130 2.79 16.12 1.30
C ARG A 130 2.72 14.74 1.97
N ALA A 131 1.65 14.40 2.67
CA ALA A 131 1.50 13.05 3.21
C ALA A 131 1.35 11.98 2.11
N ILE A 132 0.98 12.39 0.89
CA ILE A 132 0.67 11.50 -0.23
C ILE A 132 1.89 11.36 -1.13
N GLY A 133 2.45 10.15 -1.20
CA GLY A 133 3.60 9.81 -2.05
C GLY A 133 3.20 9.31 -3.43
N ALA A 134 2.02 8.72 -3.57
CA ALA A 134 1.37 8.41 -4.84
C ALA A 134 -0.15 8.33 -4.70
N ASN A 135 -0.86 8.56 -5.80
CA ASN A 135 -2.31 8.46 -5.89
C ASN A 135 -2.69 7.91 -7.27
N VAL A 136 -3.40 6.78 -7.27
CA VAL A 136 -3.98 6.17 -8.46
C VAL A 136 -5.49 6.21 -8.35
N LEU A 137 -6.14 6.64 -9.42
CA LEU A 137 -7.59 6.65 -9.56
C LEU A 137 -7.97 5.78 -10.77
N LEU A 138 -8.86 4.83 -10.52
CA LEU A 138 -9.47 3.95 -11.53
C LEU A 138 -10.98 4.19 -11.53
N ILE A 139 -11.52 4.48 -12.70
CA ILE A 139 -12.92 4.78 -12.94
C ILE A 139 -13.47 3.72 -13.88
N SER A 140 -14.30 2.83 -13.35
CA SER A 140 -14.81 1.68 -14.10
C SER A 140 -16.03 2.01 -14.94
N ASN A 141 -16.76 3.06 -14.57
CA ASN A 141 -17.88 3.56 -15.35
C ASN A 141 -17.91 5.09 -15.31
N PRO A 142 -17.26 5.77 -16.27
CA PRO A 142 -17.24 7.24 -16.34
C PRO A 142 -18.63 7.86 -16.45
N ALA A 143 -19.61 7.16 -17.05
CA ALA A 143 -20.97 7.66 -17.21
C ALA A 143 -21.74 7.78 -15.88
N LYS A 144 -21.30 7.06 -14.83
CA LYS A 144 -21.87 7.14 -13.48
C LYS A 144 -21.21 8.21 -12.59
N LEU A 145 -20.18 8.89 -13.09
CA LEU A 145 -19.52 9.94 -12.35
C LEU A 145 -20.13 11.32 -12.62
N PRO A 146 -20.04 12.25 -11.65
CA PRO A 146 -20.32 13.66 -11.89
C PRO A 146 -19.52 14.19 -13.10
N LYS A 147 -20.11 15.09 -13.90
CA LYS A 147 -19.50 15.61 -15.13
C LYS A 147 -18.22 16.40 -14.87
N GLU A 148 -18.02 16.85 -13.63
CA GLU A 148 -16.88 17.62 -13.16
C GLU A 148 -15.67 16.74 -12.80
N MET A 149 -15.84 15.41 -12.79
CA MET A 149 -14.76 14.46 -12.55
C MET A 149 -13.96 14.19 -13.84
N PRO A 150 -12.67 13.83 -13.74
CA PRO A 150 -11.88 13.43 -14.89
C PRO A 150 -12.56 12.30 -15.65
N ALA A 151 -12.66 12.44 -16.98
CA ALA A 151 -13.23 11.41 -17.85
C ALA A 151 -12.25 10.24 -18.11
N ALA A 152 -10.97 10.41 -17.77
CA ALA A 152 -9.95 9.38 -17.95
C ALA A 152 -10.23 8.18 -17.05
N GLU A 153 -10.31 6.99 -17.65
CA GLU A 153 -10.54 5.72 -16.96
C GLU A 153 -9.47 5.45 -15.89
N PHE A 154 -8.23 5.86 -16.17
CA PHE A 154 -7.11 5.76 -15.25
C PHE A 154 -6.40 7.11 -15.10
N SER A 155 -6.00 7.44 -13.89
CA SER A 155 -4.99 8.48 -13.65
C SER A 155 -4.05 8.06 -12.53
N ALA A 156 -2.78 8.43 -12.66
CA ALA A 156 -1.76 8.14 -11.66
C ALA A 156 -0.87 9.36 -11.48
N ARG A 157 -0.55 9.65 -10.22
CA ARG A 157 0.30 10.77 -9.82
C ARG A 157 1.21 10.32 -8.70
N PHE A 158 2.44 10.78 -8.68
CA PHE A 158 3.38 10.46 -7.61
C PHE A 158 4.30 11.64 -7.30
N ILE A 159 4.91 11.59 -6.11
CA ILE A 159 6.03 12.45 -5.77
C ILE A 159 7.30 11.69 -6.08
N ASP A 160 8.18 12.27 -6.90
CA ASP A 160 9.52 11.75 -7.13
C ASP A 160 10.41 12.03 -5.91
N GLY A 161 11.19 11.05 -5.48
CA GLY A 161 11.98 11.09 -4.25
C GLY A 161 11.34 10.37 -3.05
N THR A 162 12.10 10.22 -1.97
CA THR A 162 11.68 9.51 -0.75
C THR A 162 10.97 10.45 0.23
N ALA A 163 10.27 9.88 1.21
CA ALA A 163 9.74 10.65 2.32
C ALA A 163 10.86 11.15 3.24
N GLY A 164 10.62 12.27 3.91
CA GLY A 164 11.43 12.79 5.00
C GLY A 164 11.27 11.99 6.29
N PRO A 165 12.03 12.34 7.34
CA PRO A 165 11.93 11.68 8.65
C PRO A 165 10.57 11.87 9.33
N ASP A 166 9.80 12.86 8.90
CA ASP A 166 8.42 13.17 9.31
C ASP A 166 7.35 12.39 8.53
N GLY A 167 7.76 11.51 7.61
CA GLY A 167 6.84 10.73 6.77
C GLY A 167 6.15 11.54 5.67
N LEU A 168 6.68 12.73 5.34
CA LEU A 168 6.14 13.60 4.28
C LEU A 168 7.03 13.58 3.03
N PHE A 169 6.42 13.69 1.86
CA PHE A 169 7.09 13.70 0.56
C PHE A 169 7.35 15.14 0.07
N TYR A 170 8.59 15.43 -0.30
CA TYR A 170 9.05 16.80 -0.62
C TYR A 170 9.54 17.01 -2.05
N GLY A 171 9.67 15.95 -2.85
CA GLY A 171 10.19 16.09 -4.21
C GLY A 171 9.14 16.53 -5.24
N GLN A 172 9.44 16.30 -6.52
CA GLN A 172 8.63 16.84 -7.61
C GLN A 172 7.34 16.05 -7.80
N LYS A 173 6.24 16.77 -8.05
CA LYS A 173 4.97 16.15 -8.43
C LYS A 173 5.05 15.72 -9.90
N VAL A 174 4.77 14.46 -10.15
CA VAL A 174 4.68 13.89 -11.50
C VAL A 174 3.26 13.42 -11.71
N ASP A 175 2.59 14.06 -12.67
CA ASP A 175 1.30 13.63 -13.17
C ASP A 175 1.56 12.82 -14.46
N MET A 176 1.17 11.55 -14.46
CA MET A 176 1.43 10.66 -15.60
C MET A 176 0.46 10.98 -16.75
N LEU A 177 0.96 10.85 -17.98
CA LEU A 177 0.13 10.92 -19.19
C LEU A 177 -0.82 9.72 -19.26
N GLU A 178 -2.01 9.92 -19.81
CA GLU A 178 -3.06 8.89 -19.81
C GLU A 178 -2.59 7.60 -20.50
N GLU A 179 -1.86 7.72 -21.61
CA GLU A 179 -1.25 6.60 -22.33
C GLU A 179 -0.27 5.81 -21.47
N ASP A 180 0.55 6.48 -20.66
CA ASP A 180 1.52 5.85 -19.77
C ASP A 180 0.82 5.16 -18.60
N VAL A 181 -0.28 5.73 -18.09
CA VAL A 181 -1.07 5.09 -17.03
C VAL A 181 -1.75 3.83 -17.56
N LYS A 182 -2.28 3.85 -18.79
CA LYS A 182 -2.86 2.66 -19.43
C LYS A 182 -1.80 1.59 -19.68
N ALA A 183 -0.64 1.98 -20.19
CA ALA A 183 0.49 1.08 -20.37
C ALA A 183 0.96 0.47 -19.03
N LEU A 184 1.02 1.29 -17.98
CA LEU A 184 1.31 0.85 -16.63
C LEU A 184 0.27 -0.18 -16.16
N ALA A 185 -1.02 0.12 -16.24
CA ALA A 185 -2.09 -0.79 -15.84
C ALA A 185 -2.03 -2.12 -16.60
N ALA A 186 -1.71 -2.09 -17.90
CA ALA A 186 -1.53 -3.28 -18.73
C ALA A 186 -0.26 -4.08 -18.40
N SER A 187 0.78 -3.42 -17.87
CA SER A 187 2.03 -4.07 -17.46
C SER A 187 1.94 -4.84 -16.14
N ILE A 188 0.92 -4.55 -15.32
CA ILE A 188 0.68 -5.22 -14.04
C ILE A 188 0.35 -6.69 -14.30
N SER A 189 1.18 -7.58 -13.76
CA SER A 189 1.08 -9.03 -13.97
C SER A 189 0.35 -9.76 -12.83
N THR A 190 0.34 -9.19 -11.63
CA THR A 190 -0.36 -9.73 -10.45
C THR A 190 -1.33 -8.71 -9.88
N ARG A 191 -2.44 -9.18 -9.31
CA ARG A 191 -3.53 -8.33 -8.77
C ARG A 191 -3.80 -8.66 -7.32
N ASP A 192 -2.76 -8.53 -6.51
CA ASP A 192 -2.81 -8.82 -5.09
C ASP A 192 -3.09 -7.55 -4.26
N LEU A 193 -3.75 -7.72 -3.12
CA LEU A 193 -3.92 -6.67 -2.12
C LEU A 193 -2.63 -6.52 -1.28
N CYS A 194 -2.55 -5.48 -0.45
CA CYS A 194 -1.46 -5.33 0.52
C CYS A 194 -1.67 -6.26 1.72
N GLY A 195 -0.62 -6.49 2.50
CA GLY A 195 -0.74 -7.20 3.78
C GLY A 195 -1.44 -6.32 4.84
N ASP A 196 -2.11 -6.93 5.81
CA ASP A 196 -2.74 -6.17 6.90
C ASP A 196 -1.67 -5.58 7.85
N LEU A 197 -1.82 -4.31 8.25
CA LEU A 197 -0.95 -3.68 9.27
C LEU A 197 -1.00 -4.39 10.63
N THR A 198 -2.03 -5.21 10.89
CA THR A 198 -2.16 -6.03 12.11
C THR A 198 -1.39 -7.34 12.02
N GLY A 199 -0.66 -7.60 10.93
CA GLY A 199 -0.06 -8.88 10.55
C GLY A 199 1.34 -9.16 11.09
N GLY A 200 1.59 -8.88 12.37
CA GLY A 200 2.58 -9.60 13.17
C GLY A 200 2.03 -10.89 13.76
N ALA A 201 1.11 -11.58 13.07
CA ALA A 201 0.68 -12.94 13.38
C ALA A 201 -0.13 -13.48 12.20
N ALA A 202 0.43 -14.47 11.50
CA ALA A 202 -0.34 -15.27 10.55
C ALA A 202 -1.51 -15.94 11.30
N LYS A 203 -2.75 -15.60 10.95
CA LYS A 203 -3.89 -16.43 11.33
C LYS A 203 -3.89 -17.67 10.45
N GLY A 204 -3.38 -18.76 11.03
CA GLY A 204 -3.66 -20.10 10.55
C GLY A 204 -5.16 -20.36 10.54
N SER A 205 -5.60 -20.87 9.40
CA SER A 205 -6.92 -21.44 9.19
C SER A 205 -7.05 -22.72 10.00
N GLU A 206 -7.85 -22.72 11.06
CA GLU A 206 -8.40 -23.96 11.64
C GLU A 206 -9.87 -23.76 11.96
N HIS A 207 -10.70 -24.45 11.16
CA HIS A 207 -12.06 -24.81 11.52
C HIS A 207 -12.01 -25.65 12.81
N GLY A 208 -12.53 -25.10 13.90
CA GLY A 208 -12.75 -25.79 15.16
C GLY A 208 -14.24 -25.83 15.47
N GLU A 209 -14.80 -27.01 15.28
CA GLU A 209 -16.14 -27.47 15.63
C GLU A 209 -16.62 -26.95 17.01
N ALA A 210 -17.86 -26.45 17.07
CA ALA A 210 -18.54 -26.16 18.33
C ALA A 210 -19.11 -27.46 18.94
N PRO A 211 -18.86 -27.80 20.22
CA PRO A 211 -19.62 -28.84 20.88
C PRO A 211 -20.90 -28.26 21.51
N ALA A 212 -22.00 -28.95 21.26
CA ALA A 212 -23.28 -28.79 21.92
C ALA A 212 -23.35 -29.60 23.23
N GLY A 213 -24.18 -29.12 24.18
CA GLY A 213 -24.57 -29.78 25.43
C GLY A 213 -24.04 -29.04 26.67
N GLY A 214 -24.80 -28.77 27.73
CA GLY A 214 -26.14 -29.14 28.16
C GLY A 214 -26.47 -28.39 29.47
N HIS A 215 -27.70 -28.56 29.94
CA HIS A 215 -28.46 -27.79 30.93
C HIS A 215 -27.99 -27.76 32.40
N ASP A 216 -28.70 -26.89 33.15
CA ASP A 216 -28.94 -26.80 34.62
C ASP A 216 -28.02 -25.85 35.40
N ALA A 217 -28.47 -24.94 36.29
CA ALA A 217 -29.75 -24.40 36.75
C ALA A 217 -29.41 -23.16 37.66
N PRO A 218 -30.38 -22.35 38.12
CA PRO A 218 -30.19 -20.93 38.48
C PRO A 218 -30.01 -20.65 40.00
N ALA A 219 -29.44 -19.49 40.33
CA ALA A 219 -29.63 -18.73 41.59
C ALA A 219 -28.99 -17.33 41.41
N GLU A 220 -29.75 -16.24 41.34
CA GLU A 220 -30.28 -15.40 42.44
C GLU A 220 -29.28 -14.34 42.96
N GLY A 221 -29.76 -13.09 43.02
CA GLY A 221 -29.07 -11.89 43.55
C GLY A 221 -28.71 -10.91 42.44
N GLY A 222 -29.45 -9.84 42.12
CA GLY A 222 -30.22 -8.96 42.99
C GLY A 222 -29.48 -7.62 43.07
N HIS A 223 -29.89 -6.64 42.26
CA HIS A 223 -29.94 -5.19 42.55
C HIS A 223 -30.57 -4.49 41.33
N GLY A 224 -31.79 -4.01 41.52
CA GLY A 224 -32.52 -3.19 40.57
C GLY A 224 -32.41 -1.70 40.86
N GLU A 225 -33.10 -0.96 39.98
CA GLU A 225 -33.46 0.48 40.03
C GLU A 225 -32.33 1.48 39.71
N ALA A 226 -32.50 2.49 38.85
CA ALA A 226 -33.59 2.92 37.96
C ALA A 226 -33.04 4.02 37.01
N PRO A 227 -33.77 4.38 35.93
CA PRO A 227 -33.32 5.28 34.86
C PRO A 227 -33.76 6.75 35.05
N ALA A 228 -33.08 7.67 34.38
CA ALA A 228 -33.59 9.00 34.03
C ALA A 228 -33.01 9.37 32.65
N ALA A 229 -33.80 9.46 31.56
CA ALA A 229 -34.58 10.64 31.16
C ALA A 229 -33.72 11.91 31.24
N GLY A 230 -33.23 12.50 30.14
CA GLY A 230 -34.00 13.03 29.03
C GLY A 230 -34.09 14.55 29.20
N HIS A 231 -33.41 15.32 28.34
CA HIS A 231 -33.65 16.76 28.18
C HIS A 231 -33.30 17.17 26.75
N ASP A 232 -34.32 17.13 25.89
CA ASP A 232 -34.47 18.07 24.79
C ASP A 232 -35.02 19.39 25.36
N ALA A 233 -34.46 20.52 24.92
CA ALA A 233 -35.25 21.70 24.56
C ALA A 233 -34.39 22.66 23.70
N PRO A 234 -34.96 23.19 22.59
CA PRO A 234 -34.29 24.08 21.66
C PRO A 234 -34.45 25.56 22.08
N THR A 235 -33.52 26.42 21.67
CA THR A 235 -33.73 27.87 21.69
C THR A 235 -33.74 28.42 20.26
N ASP A 236 -34.94 28.82 19.83
CA ASP A 236 -35.21 29.77 18.76
C ASP A 236 -34.56 31.13 19.03
N GLY A 237 -34.30 31.89 17.96
CA GLY A 237 -34.15 33.35 18.05
C GLY A 237 -33.22 33.97 17.00
N GLY A 238 -33.80 34.37 15.87
CA GLY A 238 -33.13 35.16 14.83
C GLY A 238 -33.13 36.67 15.08
N HIS A 239 -32.55 37.37 14.09
CA HIS A 239 -32.53 38.83 13.82
C HIS A 239 -31.66 39.67 14.77
N GLY A 240 -30.90 40.66 14.33
CA GLY A 240 -30.72 41.29 13.03
C GLY A 240 -29.78 42.50 13.21
N ALA A 241 -29.16 42.89 12.10
CA ALA A 241 -28.59 44.20 11.74
C ALA A 241 -28.64 45.36 12.76
N SER A 242 -27.51 46.10 12.86
CA SER A 242 -27.45 47.51 12.43
C SER A 242 -26.01 48.06 12.43
N THR A 243 -25.61 48.64 11.28
CA THR A 243 -24.96 49.96 11.05
C THR A 243 -23.78 50.40 11.94
N GLY A 244 -22.71 51.03 11.48
CA GLY A 244 -22.29 51.69 10.24
C GLY A 244 -20.79 52.04 10.42
N ASP A 245 -20.03 52.73 9.58
CA ASP A 245 -20.30 53.55 8.42
C ASP A 245 -18.96 53.77 7.66
N GLU A 246 -19.10 54.04 6.37
CA GLU A 246 -18.32 54.97 5.53
C GLU A 246 -16.78 54.86 5.44
N HIS A 247 -16.27 54.58 4.22
CA HIS A 247 -15.90 55.68 3.32
C HIS A 247 -15.62 55.19 1.88
N ALA A 248 -16.10 56.01 0.95
CA ALA A 248 -16.10 55.87 -0.50
C ALA A 248 -14.71 56.00 -1.15
N SER A 249 -14.53 55.38 -2.32
CA SER A 249 -14.50 56.11 -3.61
C SER A 249 -14.13 55.17 -4.75
N ALA A 250 -14.99 55.17 -5.76
CA ALA A 250 -14.76 54.58 -7.07
C ALA A 250 -14.01 55.58 -7.95
N GLU A 251 -13.03 55.12 -8.73
CA GLU A 251 -12.69 55.74 -10.00
C GLU A 251 -12.04 54.73 -10.96
N ALA A 252 -12.57 54.66 -12.18
CA ALA A 252 -11.98 54.07 -13.37
C ALA A 252 -12.51 54.88 -14.57
N PRO A 253 -11.92 54.82 -15.77
CA PRO A 253 -10.52 54.69 -16.20
C PRO A 253 -10.16 55.87 -17.15
N PRO A 254 -9.09 55.78 -17.98
CA PRO A 254 -9.30 56.29 -19.34
C PRO A 254 -8.84 55.33 -20.45
N SER A 255 -9.66 55.34 -21.49
CA SER A 255 -9.45 54.83 -22.85
C SER A 255 -8.48 55.69 -23.64
N HIS A 256 -7.54 55.05 -24.35
CA HIS A 256 -7.02 55.44 -25.68
C HIS A 256 -6.42 54.22 -26.37
#